data_AF-A0A3D0J0N7-F1
#
_entry.id   AF-A0A3D0J0N7-F1
#
_cell.length_a   1.000
_cell.length_b   1.000
_cell.length_c   1.000
_cell.angle_alpha   90.00
_cell.angle_beta   90.00
_cell.angle_gamma   90.00
#
_symmetry.space_group_name_H-M   'P 1'
#
loop_
_entity.id
_entity.type
_entity.pdbx_description
1 polymer ?
#
loop_
_entity_poly.entity_id
_entity_poly.type
_entity_poly.pdbx_seq_one_letter_code
_entity_poly.pdbx_strand_id
1 'polypeptide(L)'
;MKWPFFALLCFSLGACANYQMGSTPKSQGLKDVRVIYVPTVQNETDETDLPGIMTNAILQELDRDGTYRHARKDESDAILEVTIKKVERSAIRQSTEQFLTTLQFQLLVTVQYRLYNMKDKKDAIPNATVIGTTTFFV
;
A
#
# COMPACT_ATOMS: atom_id res chain seq x y z
N MET A 1 -27.23 54.51 3.74
CA MET A 1 -27.73 53.16 4.07
C MET A 1 -27.10 52.11 3.15
N LYS A 2 -25.78 51.84 3.23
CA LYS A 2 -25.09 50.83 2.39
C LYS A 2 -23.87 50.13 3.04
N TRP A 3 -23.53 50.42 4.31
CA TRP A 3 -22.36 49.82 4.97
C TRP A 3 -22.50 48.38 5.51
N PRO A 4 -23.67 47.88 5.94
CA PRO A 4 -23.72 46.54 6.57
C PRO A 4 -23.53 45.40 5.57
N PHE A 5 -23.75 45.65 4.27
CA PHE A 5 -23.62 44.64 3.22
C PHE A 5 -22.15 44.26 2.95
N PHE A 6 -21.21 45.19 3.12
CA PHE A 6 -19.79 44.94 2.85
C PHE A 6 -19.12 44.14 3.98
N ALA A 7 -19.56 44.36 5.24
CA ALA A 7 -19.07 43.59 6.39
C ALA A 7 -19.52 42.13 6.36
N LEU A 8 -20.74 41.86 5.90
CA LEU A 8 -21.28 40.50 5.76
C LEU A 8 -20.54 39.69 4.68
N LEU A 9 -20.07 40.36 3.61
CA LEU A 9 -19.30 39.73 2.53
C LEU A 9 -17.89 39.34 2.96
N CYS A 10 -17.22 40.13 3.82
CA CYS A 10 -15.90 39.76 4.35
C CYS A 10 -15.95 38.57 5.30
N PHE A 11 -17.05 38.37 6.03
CA PHE A 11 -17.19 37.24 6.97
C PHE A 11 -17.42 35.90 6.26
N SER A 12 -18.04 35.90 5.06
CA SER A 12 -18.25 34.67 4.28
C SER A 12 -16.98 34.18 3.57
N LEU A 13 -16.02 35.07 3.29
CA LEU A 13 -14.73 34.72 2.67
C LEU A 13 -13.73 34.08 3.66
N GLY A 14 -13.91 34.27 4.97
CA GLY A 14 -13.04 33.70 6.00
C GLY A 14 -13.28 32.20 6.30
N ALA A 15 -14.41 31.65 5.84
CA ALA A 15 -14.80 30.26 6.16
C ALA A 15 -13.91 29.19 5.49
N CYS A 16 -13.20 29.54 4.41
CA CYS A 16 -12.25 28.64 3.74
C CYS A 16 -10.78 28.88 4.15
N ALA A 17 -10.49 29.99 4.86
CA ALA A 17 -9.11 30.41 5.15
C ALA A 17 -8.39 29.52 6.18
N ASN A 18 -9.13 28.72 6.94
CA ASN A 18 -8.58 27.78 7.92
C ASN A 18 -8.52 26.32 7.41
N TYR A 19 -8.82 26.09 6.13
CA TYR A 19 -8.57 24.79 5.52
C TYR A 19 -7.06 24.62 5.30
N GLN A 20 -6.41 23.94 6.24
CA GLN A 20 -5.12 23.34 5.98
C GLN A 20 -5.36 22.02 5.24
N MET A 21 -4.83 21.90 4.01
CA MET A 21 -4.59 20.58 3.43
C MET A 21 -3.66 19.85 4.41
N GLY A 22 -4.22 18.89 5.14
CA GLY A 22 -3.47 18.12 6.12
C GLY A 22 -2.36 17.33 5.43
N SER A 23 -1.16 17.36 6.01
CA SER A 23 -0.13 16.38 5.68
C SER A 23 -0.67 14.98 5.90
N THR A 24 -0.36 14.03 5.02
CA THR A 24 -0.70 12.61 5.16
C THR A 24 -0.36 12.15 6.59
N PRO A 25 -1.37 11.76 7.41
CA PRO A 25 -1.15 11.46 8.81
C PRO A 25 -0.28 10.20 8.92
N LYS A 26 0.98 10.39 9.31
CA LYS A 26 1.89 9.27 9.59
C LYS A 26 1.51 8.65 10.94
N SER A 27 1.39 7.33 10.98
CA SER A 27 1.20 6.57 12.22
C SER A 27 2.32 6.89 13.21
N GLN A 28 2.05 6.78 14.51
CA GLN A 28 2.97 7.21 15.58
C GLN A 28 4.37 6.57 15.47
N GLY A 29 4.49 5.35 14.95
CA GLY A 29 5.77 4.66 14.70
C GLY A 29 6.46 5.00 13.37
N LEU A 30 5.85 5.85 12.53
CA LEU A 30 6.30 6.17 11.18
C LEU A 30 6.58 7.67 10.95
N LYS A 31 6.39 8.50 11.97
CA LYS A 31 6.55 9.96 11.86
C LYS A 31 7.93 10.37 11.33
N ASP A 32 8.98 9.67 11.76
CA ASP A 32 10.38 9.97 11.41
C ASP A 32 10.90 9.20 10.20
N VAL A 33 10.07 8.32 9.62
CA VAL A 33 10.39 7.53 8.43
C VAL A 33 10.03 8.32 7.18
N ARG A 34 11.03 8.58 6.34
CA ARG A 34 10.86 9.23 5.03
C ARG A 34 11.34 8.35 3.90
N VAL A 35 12.40 7.58 4.15
CA VAL A 35 13.01 6.70 3.16
C VAL A 35 12.87 5.25 3.58
N ILE A 36 12.27 4.41 2.73
CA ILE A 36 12.06 2.99 2.97
C ILE A 36 12.91 2.17 1.99
N TYR A 37 13.67 1.23 2.51
CA TYR A 37 14.34 0.20 1.71
C TYR A 37 13.44 -1.02 1.59
N VAL A 38 13.21 -1.46 0.35
CA VAL A 38 12.47 -2.68 0.02
C VAL A 38 13.49 -3.70 -0.52
N PRO A 39 13.90 -4.71 0.26
CA PRO A 39 14.68 -5.82 -0.25
C PRO A 39 13.82 -6.70 -1.17
N THR A 40 14.46 -7.59 -1.91
CA THR A 40 13.76 -8.61 -2.70
C THR A 40 12.82 -9.41 -1.80
N VAL A 41 11.55 -9.48 -2.23
CA VAL A 41 10.50 -10.23 -1.55
C VAL A 41 10.90 -11.70 -1.43
N GLN A 42 10.74 -12.30 -0.26
CA GLN A 42 10.95 -13.73 -0.07
C GLN A 42 9.73 -14.52 -0.53
N ASN A 43 9.95 -15.69 -1.12
CA ASN A 43 8.88 -16.54 -1.60
C ASN A 43 8.95 -17.93 -0.96
N GLU A 44 7.86 -18.31 -0.29
CA GLU A 44 7.66 -19.64 0.29
C GLU A 44 6.68 -20.50 -0.53
N THR A 45 6.35 -20.06 -1.75
CA THR A 45 5.46 -20.77 -2.68
C THR A 45 6.23 -21.40 -3.84
N ASP A 46 5.58 -22.28 -4.59
CA ASP A 46 6.17 -22.98 -5.74
C ASP A 46 6.37 -22.08 -6.98
N GLU A 47 5.82 -20.86 -6.96
CA GLU A 47 5.82 -19.94 -8.10
C GLU A 47 7.11 -19.11 -8.16
N THR A 48 8.02 -19.42 -9.07
CA THR A 48 9.40 -18.88 -9.06
C THR A 48 9.50 -17.40 -9.42
N ASP A 49 8.59 -16.87 -10.25
CA ASP A 49 8.70 -15.50 -10.80
C ASP A 49 8.10 -14.40 -9.90
N LEU A 50 7.40 -14.77 -8.82
CA LEU A 50 6.67 -13.82 -7.98
C LEU A 50 7.53 -12.79 -7.23
N PRO A 51 8.72 -13.14 -6.67
CA PRO A 51 9.56 -12.18 -5.94
C PRO A 51 9.81 -10.88 -6.69
N GLY A 52 10.24 -10.97 -7.95
CA GLY A 52 10.59 -9.81 -8.76
C GLY A 52 9.38 -8.95 -9.09
N ILE A 53 8.28 -9.60 -9.50
CA ILE A 53 7.02 -8.92 -9.83
C ILE A 53 6.47 -8.19 -8.61
N MET A 54 6.44 -8.84 -7.44
CA MET A 54 5.91 -8.24 -6.22
C MET A 54 6.81 -7.11 -5.71
N THR A 55 8.14 -7.28 -5.74
CA THR A 55 9.07 -6.22 -5.35
C THR A 55 8.86 -4.96 -6.19
N ASN A 56 8.76 -5.12 -7.52
CA ASN A 56 8.51 -4.00 -8.43
C ASN A 56 7.14 -3.35 -8.20
N ALA A 57 6.11 -4.15 -7.96
CA ALA A 57 4.77 -3.63 -7.66
C ALA A 57 4.75 -2.80 -6.36
N ILE A 58 5.46 -3.26 -5.31
CA ILE A 58 5.59 -2.52 -4.05
C ILE A 58 6.30 -1.19 -4.26
N LEU A 59 7.41 -1.18 -5.01
CA LEU A 59 8.16 0.04 -5.32
C LEU A 59 7.30 1.03 -6.11
N GLN A 60 6.57 0.56 -7.12
CA GLN A 60 5.66 1.39 -7.91
C GLN A 60 4.54 1.99 -7.05
N GLU A 61 3.97 1.23 -6.12
CA GLU A 61 2.92 1.74 -5.25
C GLU A 61 3.45 2.76 -4.23
N LEU A 62 4.66 2.55 -3.69
CA LEU A 62 5.34 3.53 -2.84
C LEU A 62 5.58 4.85 -3.59
N ASP A 63 6.07 4.77 -4.83
CA ASP A 63 6.31 5.95 -5.66
C ASP A 63 5.01 6.66 -6.05
N ARG A 64 3.93 5.89 -6.28
CA ARG A 64 2.61 6.42 -6.62
C ARG A 64 1.95 7.15 -5.46
N ASP A 65 2.07 6.61 -4.24
CA ASP A 65 1.53 7.23 -3.03
C ASP A 65 2.31 8.49 -2.65
N GLY A 66 3.64 8.49 -2.85
CA GLY A 66 4.49 9.66 -2.66
C GLY A 66 4.71 10.08 -1.20
N THR A 67 4.10 9.42 -0.22
CA THR A 67 4.32 9.69 1.22
C THR A 67 5.73 9.32 1.66
N TYR A 68 6.30 8.28 1.06
CA TYR A 68 7.64 7.75 1.34
C TYR A 68 8.46 7.67 0.06
N ARG A 69 9.76 7.89 0.18
CA ARG A 69 10.72 7.67 -0.90
C ARG A 69 11.34 6.29 -0.72
N HIS A 70 11.67 5.62 -1.81
CA HIS A 70 12.50 4.42 -1.74
C HIS A 70 13.98 4.76 -2.00
N ALA A 71 14.90 4.07 -1.33
CA ALA A 71 16.34 4.18 -1.58
C ALA A 71 17.04 2.87 -1.21
N ARG A 72 18.36 2.84 -1.35
CA ARG A 72 19.19 1.71 -0.92
C ARG A 72 19.26 1.63 0.62
N LYS A 73 19.69 0.46 1.12
CA LYS A 73 19.71 0.14 2.57
C LYS A 73 20.49 1.15 3.41
N ASP A 74 21.59 1.67 2.88
CA ASP A 74 22.50 2.63 3.52
C ASP A 74 21.89 4.03 3.70
N GLU A 75 20.97 4.43 2.83
CA GLU A 75 20.30 5.74 2.87
C GLU A 75 18.88 5.68 3.48
N SER A 76 18.43 4.48 3.86
CA SER A 76 17.06 4.24 4.32
C SER A 76 16.86 4.39 5.82
N ASP A 77 15.70 4.93 6.21
CA ASP A 77 15.28 5.07 7.61
C ASP A 77 14.61 3.77 8.12
N ALA A 78 13.97 3.02 7.23
CA ALA A 78 13.26 1.79 7.56
C ALA A 78 13.44 0.70 6.49
N ILE A 79 13.32 -0.55 6.90
CA ILE A 79 13.35 -1.72 6.02
C ILE A 79 11.95 -2.36 6.01
N LEU A 80 11.35 -2.49 4.82
CA LEU A 80 10.11 -3.22 4.62
C LEU A 80 10.43 -4.64 4.15
N GLU A 81 10.36 -5.62 5.04
CA GLU A 81 10.54 -7.01 4.64
C GLU A 81 9.21 -7.67 4.36
N VAL A 82 9.16 -8.44 3.28
CA VAL A 82 7.93 -9.03 2.77
C VAL A 82 8.19 -10.48 2.38
N THR A 83 7.26 -11.35 2.75
CA THR A 83 7.29 -12.78 2.47
C THR A 83 5.94 -13.22 1.91
N ILE A 84 5.96 -13.80 0.71
CA ILE A 84 4.79 -14.42 0.10
C ILE A 84 4.60 -15.78 0.76
N LYS A 85 3.47 -15.95 1.46
CA LYS A 85 3.15 -17.17 2.21
C LYS A 85 2.31 -18.15 1.41
N LYS A 86 1.37 -17.65 0.61
CA LYS A 86 0.45 -18.51 -0.13
C LYS A 86 -0.08 -17.82 -1.38
N VAL A 87 -0.22 -18.59 -2.44
CA VAL A 87 -0.92 -18.19 -3.66
C VAL A 87 -1.93 -19.27 -4.00
N GLU A 88 -3.21 -18.92 -4.03
CA GLU A 88 -4.30 -19.85 -4.30
C GLU A 88 -5.09 -19.39 -5.52
N ARG A 89 -5.40 -20.34 -6.40
CA ARG A 89 -6.25 -20.13 -7.58
C ARG A 89 -7.50 -20.99 -7.41
N SER A 90 -8.67 -20.38 -7.33
CA SER A 90 -9.95 -21.10 -7.22
C SER A 90 -10.88 -20.74 -8.38
N ALA A 91 -11.56 -21.74 -8.94
CA ALA A 91 -12.56 -21.52 -9.99
C ALA A 91 -13.84 -20.93 -9.38
N ILE A 92 -14.30 -19.76 -9.86
CA ILE A 92 -15.53 -19.12 -9.35
C ILE A 92 -16.74 -19.46 -10.23
N ARG A 93 -16.55 -19.56 -11.55
CA ARG A 93 -17.61 -19.90 -12.50
C ARG A 93 -17.18 -21.02 -13.45
N GLN A 94 -17.98 -22.09 -13.47
CA GLN A 94 -17.90 -23.18 -14.43
C GLN A 94 -18.96 -22.97 -15.51
N SER A 95 -18.59 -23.16 -16.79
CA SER A 95 -19.56 -23.07 -17.89
C SER A 95 -20.58 -24.21 -17.79
N THR A 96 -21.86 -23.90 -17.93
CA THR A 96 -22.95 -24.91 -17.92
C THR A 96 -22.99 -25.76 -19.19
N GLU A 97 -22.35 -25.32 -20.29
CA GLU A 97 -22.30 -26.08 -21.55
C GLU A 97 -21.07 -27.00 -21.64
N GLN A 98 -20.01 -26.70 -20.89
CA GLN A 98 -18.81 -27.52 -20.79
C GLN A 98 -18.26 -27.46 -19.36
N PHE A 99 -18.62 -28.46 -18.55
CA PHE A 99 -18.22 -28.60 -17.15
C PHE A 99 -16.70 -28.57 -16.91
N LEU A 100 -15.89 -28.81 -17.95
CA LEU A 100 -14.42 -28.82 -17.86
C LEU A 100 -13.75 -27.48 -18.23
N THR A 101 -14.52 -26.50 -18.71
CA THR A 101 -13.98 -25.18 -19.08
C THR A 101 -14.33 -24.16 -18.00
N THR A 102 -13.33 -23.82 -17.19
CA THR A 102 -13.45 -22.76 -16.16
C THR A 102 -13.27 -21.41 -16.83
N LEU A 103 -14.28 -20.54 -16.74
CA LEU A 103 -14.29 -19.23 -17.40
C LEU A 103 -13.65 -18.14 -16.53
N GLN A 104 -13.73 -18.27 -15.21
CA GLN A 104 -13.25 -17.25 -14.28
C GLN A 104 -12.57 -17.88 -13.07
N PHE A 105 -11.38 -17.37 -12.75
CA PHE A 105 -10.60 -17.74 -11.57
C PHE A 105 -10.54 -16.58 -10.59
N GLN A 106 -10.54 -16.92 -9.29
CA GLN A 106 -10.10 -16.07 -8.20
C GLN A 106 -8.63 -16.36 -7.93
N LEU A 107 -7.84 -15.32 -7.76
CA LEU A 107 -6.49 -15.38 -7.25
C LEU A 107 -6.48 -14.76 -5.85
N LEU A 108 -6.04 -15.53 -4.86
CA LEU A 108 -5.81 -15.09 -3.49
C LEU A 108 -4.31 -15.15 -3.21
N VAL A 109 -3.74 -14.03 -2.75
CA VAL A 109 -2.33 -13.92 -2.41
C VAL A 109 -2.21 -13.50 -0.94
N THR A 110 -1.62 -14.36 -0.13
CA THR A 110 -1.37 -14.11 1.29
C THR A 110 0.08 -13.70 1.47
N VAL A 111 0.28 -12.50 1.99
CA VAL A 111 1.59 -11.88 2.17
C VAL A 111 1.75 -11.52 3.64
N GLN A 112 2.91 -11.88 4.20
CA GLN A 112 3.34 -11.41 5.51
C GLN A 112 4.38 -10.31 5.31
N TYR A 113 4.29 -9.24 6.09
CA TYR A 113 5.26 -8.16 6.05
C TYR A 113 5.62 -7.66 7.44
N ARG A 114 6.84 -7.15 7.57
CA ARG A 114 7.31 -6.43 8.75
C ARG A 114 8.00 -5.15 8.33
N LEU A 115 7.81 -4.11 9.13
CA LEU A 115 8.46 -2.82 8.90
C LEU A 115 9.38 -2.52 10.08
N TYR A 116 10.67 -2.61 9.84
CA TYR A 116 11.71 -2.37 10.83
C TYR A 116 12.24 -0.94 10.71
N ASN A 117 12.15 -0.16 11.78
CA ASN A 117 12.73 1.18 11.82
C ASN A 117 14.19 1.09 12.29
N MET A 118 15.12 1.54 11.44
CA MET A 118 16.57 1.46 11.67
C MET A 118 17.03 2.46 12.74
N LYS A 119 16.35 3.62 12.88
CA LYS A 119 16.69 4.66 13.86
C LYS A 119 16.32 4.22 15.27
N ASP A 120 15.08 3.77 15.44
CA ASP A 120 14.55 3.37 16.75
C ASP A 120 14.91 1.92 17.12
N LYS A 121 15.53 1.19 16.18
CA LYS A 121 15.84 -0.25 16.26
C LYS A 121 14.64 -1.09 16.72
N LYS A 122 13.43 -0.67 16.34
CA LYS A 122 12.17 -1.27 16.75
C LYS A 122 11.30 -1.52 15.53
N ASP A 123 10.51 -2.59 15.59
CA ASP A 123 9.47 -2.85 14.60
C ASP A 123 8.40 -1.75 14.69
N ALA A 124 8.29 -0.96 13.61
CA ALA A 124 7.21 0.01 13.45
C ALA A 124 5.89 -0.71 13.16
N ILE A 125 5.94 -1.80 12.39
CA ILE A 125 4.82 -2.72 12.17
C ILE A 125 5.34 -4.14 12.40
N PRO A 126 4.92 -4.82 13.48
CA PRO A 126 5.29 -6.21 13.71
C PRO A 126 4.50 -7.12 12.78
N ASN A 127 5.18 -8.10 12.17
CA ASN A 127 4.66 -9.26 11.42
C ASN A 127 3.14 -9.25 11.14
N ALA A 128 2.72 -8.40 10.22
CA ALA A 128 1.33 -8.27 9.81
C ALA A 128 1.08 -9.12 8.57
N THR A 129 -0.13 -9.64 8.44
CA THR A 129 -0.55 -10.43 7.28
C THR A 129 -1.61 -9.67 6.51
N VAL A 130 -1.46 -9.61 5.19
CA VAL A 130 -2.42 -9.04 4.26
C VAL A 130 -2.80 -10.09 3.22
N ILE A 131 -4.07 -10.09 2.83
CA ILE A 131 -4.60 -10.98 1.79
C ILE A 131 -5.11 -10.10 0.65
N GLY A 132 -4.47 -10.24 -0.50
CA GLY A 132 -4.93 -9.64 -1.76
C GLY A 132 -5.81 -10.63 -2.52
N THR A 133 -6.90 -10.14 -3.10
CA THR A 133 -7.78 -10.95 -3.94
C THR A 133 -8.02 -10.25 -5.27
N THR A 134 -7.96 -10.99 -6.38
CA THR A 134 -8.32 -10.50 -7.70
C THR A 134 -8.99 -11.61 -8.51
N THR A 135 -9.64 -11.26 -9.61
CA THR A 135 -10.27 -12.24 -10.50
C THR A 135 -9.82 -12.03 -11.94
N PHE A 136 -9.65 -13.12 -12.69
CA PHE A 136 -9.28 -13.06 -14.09
C PHE A 136 -10.04 -14.12 -14.91
N PHE A 137 -10.15 -13.88 -16.20
CA PHE A 137 -10.75 -14.79 -17.18
C PHE A 137 -9.63 -15.48 -17.98
N VAL A 138 -9.87 -16.71 -18.41
CA VAL A 138 -8.95 -17.53 -19.22
C VAL A 138 -9.65 -17.96 -20.49
#